data_AF-R0MT26-F1
#
_entry.id   AF-R0MT26-F1
#
_cell.length_a   1.000
_cell.length_b   1.000
_cell.length_c   1.000
_cell.angle_alpha   90.00
_cell.angle_beta   90.00
_cell.angle_gamma   90.00
#
_symmetry.space_group_name_H-M   'P 1'
#
loop_
_entity.id
_entity.type
_entity.pdbx_description
1 polymer ?
#
loop_
_entity_poly.entity_id
_entity_poly.type
_entity_poly.pdbx_seq_one_letter_code
_entity_poly.pdbx_strand_id
1 'polypeptide(L)'
;MRYLTAGESHGPRLTAIIEGIPAGLPLTAEDINEDLKRRQGGYGRGGRMKIESDQVVFTSGVRHGKTTGAPITMDVINKDHQKWLDIMSAEDIEDRLKSKRKITHPRPGHADLVGGIKYRFDDLRNSLERSSARETTMRVAV
;
A
#
# COMPACT_ATOMS: atom_id res chain seq x y z
N MET A 1 12.71 0.44 18.25
CA MET A 1 11.82 0.90 17.17
C MET A 1 11.33 -0.32 16.40
N ARG A 2 10.04 -0.36 16.04
CA ARG A 2 9.43 -1.39 15.18
C ARG A 2 8.34 -0.74 14.32
N TYR A 3 7.95 -1.41 13.23
CA TYR A 3 6.88 -0.92 12.37
C TYR A 3 6.12 -2.05 11.68
N LEU A 4 4.93 -1.73 11.18
CA LEU A 4 4.13 -2.60 10.31
C LEU A 4 3.65 -1.79 9.10
N THR A 5 3.53 -2.44 7.95
CA THR A 5 2.90 -1.89 6.75
C THR A 5 1.64 -2.69 6.43
N ALA A 6 0.64 -2.02 5.87
CA ALA A 6 -0.65 -2.58 5.49
C ALA A 6 -1.17 -1.97 4.19
N GLY A 7 -2.14 -2.63 3.58
CA GLY A 7 -2.84 -2.20 2.38
C GLY A 7 -2.46 -2.97 1.12
N GLU A 8 -3.44 -3.11 0.24
CA GLU A 8 -3.37 -3.83 -1.02
C GLU A 8 -3.00 -2.91 -2.17
N SER A 9 -2.44 -3.48 -3.23
CA SER A 9 -2.06 -2.74 -4.43
C SER A 9 -3.24 -1.93 -4.97
N HIS A 10 -4.44 -2.48 -5.05
CA HIS A 10 -5.63 -1.79 -5.56
C HIS A 10 -6.72 -1.56 -4.49
N GLY A 11 -6.37 -1.75 -3.21
CA GLY A 11 -7.21 -1.32 -2.09
C GLY A 11 -7.28 0.22 -1.97
N PRO A 12 -8.05 0.77 -1.01
CA PRO A 12 -8.30 2.22 -0.93
C PRO A 12 -7.07 3.05 -0.60
N ARG A 13 -6.19 2.52 0.26
CA ARG A 13 -4.96 3.19 0.69
C ARG A 13 -3.96 2.19 1.23
N LEU A 14 -2.74 2.67 1.43
CA LEU A 14 -1.72 2.00 2.21
C LEU A 14 -1.56 2.70 3.55
N THR A 15 -1.16 1.94 4.57
CA THR A 15 -0.95 2.45 5.93
C THR A 15 0.35 1.88 6.52
N ALA A 16 1.05 2.68 7.31
CA ALA A 16 2.16 2.25 8.14
C ALA A 16 1.97 2.76 9.56
N ILE A 17 2.40 1.96 10.53
CA ILE A 17 2.46 2.34 11.93
C ILE A 17 3.89 2.11 12.41
N ILE A 18 4.52 3.17 12.91
CA ILE A 18 5.87 3.13 13.52
C ILE A 18 5.71 3.33 15.03
N GLU A 19 6.38 2.48 15.81
CA GLU A 19 6.39 2.56 17.26
C GLU A 19 7.83 2.61 17.79
N GLY A 20 8.05 3.45 18.80
CA GLY A 20 9.35 3.65 19.45
C GLY A 20 10.24 4.69 18.77
N ILE A 21 9.65 5.69 18.10
CA ILE A 21 10.36 6.91 17.70
C ILE A 21 10.44 7.86 18.92
N PRO A 22 11.61 8.46 19.23
CA PRO A 22 11.72 9.40 20.33
C PRO A 22 10.82 10.63 20.15
N ALA A 23 10.36 11.22 21.26
CA ALA A 23 9.63 12.48 21.24
C ALA A 23 10.55 13.66 20.88
N GLY A 24 10.00 14.68 20.22
CA GLY A 24 10.68 15.94 19.92
C GLY A 24 11.44 15.98 18.59
N LEU A 25 11.48 14.88 17.83
CA LEU A 25 12.07 14.85 16.49
C LEU A 25 11.25 15.74 15.54
N PRO A 26 11.87 16.74 14.88
CA PRO A 26 11.19 17.50 13.83
C PRO A 26 10.80 16.57 12.67
N LEU A 27 9.53 16.63 12.26
CA LEU A 27 9.00 15.81 11.18
C LEU A 27 7.80 16.51 10.52
N THR A 28 7.83 16.59 9.21
CA THR A 28 6.78 17.15 8.35
C THR A 28 6.39 16.16 7.25
N ALA A 29 5.27 16.42 6.57
CA ALA A 29 4.86 15.57 5.46
C ALA A 29 5.83 15.66 4.27
N GLU A 30 6.50 16.80 4.08
CA GLU A 30 7.41 16.99 2.95
C GLU A 30 8.67 16.14 3.06
N ASP A 31 9.17 15.94 4.28
CA ASP A 31 10.31 15.04 4.56
C ASP A 31 10.05 13.63 4.00
N ILE A 32 8.79 13.19 4.01
CA ILE A 32 8.37 11.89 3.47
C ILE A 32 8.04 11.99 1.98
N ASN A 33 7.35 13.05 1.56
CA ASN A 33 6.88 13.21 0.17
C ASN A 33 8.03 13.31 -0.84
N GLU A 34 9.18 13.88 -0.45
CA GLU A 34 10.36 13.94 -1.31
C GLU A 34 10.79 12.53 -1.74
N ASP A 35 10.86 11.61 -0.78
CA ASP A 35 11.27 10.23 -1.02
C ASP A 35 10.19 9.41 -1.73
N LEU A 36 8.90 9.66 -1.44
CA LEU A 36 7.80 9.09 -2.21
C LEU A 36 7.86 9.51 -3.69
N LYS A 37 8.17 10.78 -3.97
CA LYS A 37 8.34 11.29 -5.34
C LYS A 37 9.55 10.66 -6.02
N ARG A 38 10.69 10.54 -5.34
CA ARG A 38 11.88 9.82 -5.84
C ARG A 38 11.53 8.37 -6.18
N ARG A 39 10.75 7.70 -5.33
CA ARG A 39 10.26 6.34 -5.57
C ARG A 39 9.38 6.24 -6.80
N GLN A 40 8.58 7.25 -7.17
CA GLN A 40 7.74 7.20 -8.38
C GLN A 40 8.54 7.39 -9.68
N GLY A 41 9.72 8.01 -9.63
CA GLY A 41 10.55 8.33 -10.78
C GLY A 41 11.38 7.16 -11.34
N GLY A 42 12.13 7.45 -12.41
CA GLY A 42 13.04 6.52 -13.10
C GLY A 42 12.56 6.14 -14.51
N TYR A 43 13.49 6.12 -15.46
CA TYR A 43 13.19 5.69 -16.83
C TYR A 43 12.70 4.24 -16.85
N GLY A 44 11.66 3.96 -17.65
CA GLY A 44 11.04 2.62 -17.75
C GLY A 44 9.93 2.33 -16.73
N ARG A 45 9.59 3.27 -15.83
CA ARG A 45 8.46 3.10 -14.91
C ARG A 45 7.11 3.08 -15.63
N GLY A 46 6.24 2.17 -15.21
CA GLY A 46 4.96 1.88 -15.87
C GLY A 46 3.86 2.92 -15.65
N GLY A 47 2.73 2.72 -16.32
CA GLY A 47 1.61 3.67 -16.38
C GLY A 47 1.00 4.03 -15.02
N ARG A 48 1.07 3.16 -14.01
CA ARG A 48 0.53 3.45 -12.68
C ARG A 48 1.18 4.66 -12.01
N MET A 49 2.48 4.90 -12.25
CA MET A 49 3.15 6.08 -11.69
C MET A 49 2.67 7.40 -12.30
N LYS A 50 1.92 7.35 -13.42
CA LYS A 50 1.24 8.51 -14.02
C LYS A 50 -0.14 8.78 -13.40
N ILE A 51 -0.72 7.79 -12.71
CA ILE A 51 -2.04 7.87 -12.07
C ILE A 51 -1.89 8.32 -10.62
N GLU A 52 -0.99 7.66 -9.88
CA GLU A 52 -0.76 7.95 -8.47
C GLU A 52 0.01 9.27 -8.29
N SER A 53 -0.34 10.07 -7.29
CA SER A 53 0.58 11.07 -6.73
C SER A 53 0.67 10.81 -5.24
N ASP A 54 1.68 10.04 -4.86
CA ASP A 54 1.84 9.54 -3.50
C ASP A 54 2.14 10.73 -2.58
N GLN A 55 1.27 10.95 -1.59
CA GLN A 55 1.47 11.94 -0.53
C GLN A 55 1.08 11.33 0.80
N VAL A 56 1.89 11.58 1.82
CA VAL A 56 1.66 11.07 3.17
C VAL A 56 0.62 11.92 3.90
N VAL A 57 -0.23 11.25 4.66
CA VAL A 57 -1.12 11.87 5.66
C VAL A 57 -0.77 11.30 7.03
N PHE A 58 -0.40 12.17 7.97
CA PHE A 58 -0.23 11.78 9.37
C PHE A 58 -1.59 11.76 10.08
N THR A 59 -1.91 10.66 10.76
CA THR A 59 -3.14 10.53 11.56
C THR A 59 -2.86 10.32 13.05
N SER A 60 -1.59 10.16 13.45
CA SER A 60 -1.17 10.05 14.86
C SER A 60 0.33 10.38 15.02
N GLY A 61 0.80 10.51 16.26
CA GLY A 61 2.23 10.55 16.62
C GLY A 61 3.02 11.82 16.25
N VAL A 62 2.47 12.70 15.41
CA VAL A 62 3.07 13.98 15.00
C VAL A 62 2.16 15.13 15.39
N ARG A 63 2.69 16.14 16.07
CA ARG A 63 1.97 17.36 16.45
C ARG A 63 2.87 18.58 16.29
N HIS A 64 2.37 19.59 15.58
CA HIS A 64 3.07 20.86 15.34
C HIS A 64 4.50 20.67 14.79
N GLY A 65 4.66 19.76 13.83
CA GLY A 65 5.94 19.49 13.17
C GLY A 65 6.94 18.70 14.01
N LYS A 66 6.52 18.06 15.11
CA LYS A 66 7.38 17.21 15.94
C LYS A 66 6.69 15.92 16.34
N THR A 67 7.48 14.86 16.53
CA THR A 67 7.00 13.59 17.06
C THR A 67 6.68 13.71 18.56
N THR A 68 5.71 12.93 19.03
CA THR A 68 5.30 12.93 20.45
C THR A 68 5.85 11.76 21.25
N GLY A 69 6.50 10.79 20.60
CA GLY A 69 6.88 9.51 21.21
C GLY A 69 5.79 8.44 21.13
N ALA A 70 4.54 8.84 20.85
CA ALA A 70 3.45 7.91 20.56
C ALA A 70 3.63 7.26 19.17
N PRO A 71 2.91 6.18 18.86
CA PRO A 71 2.93 5.59 17.53
C PRO A 71 2.60 6.62 16.45
N ILE A 72 3.33 6.58 15.34
CA ILE A 72 3.13 7.43 14.17
C ILE A 72 2.41 6.61 13.10
N THR A 73 1.24 7.05 12.70
CA THR A 73 0.46 6.46 11.62
C THR A 73 0.56 7.33 10.38
N MET A 74 0.91 6.71 9.27
CA MET A 74 1.03 7.33 7.95
C MET A 74 0.13 6.61 6.95
N ASP A 75 -0.64 7.38 6.19
CA ASP A 75 -1.50 6.89 5.12
C ASP A 75 -1.06 7.44 3.75
N VAL A 76 -1.15 6.61 2.71
CA VAL A 76 -1.00 7.02 1.29
C VAL A 76 -2.17 6.48 0.49
N ILE A 77 -2.97 7.37 -0.12
CA ILE A 77 -4.17 6.98 -0.87
C ILE A 77 -3.81 6.34 -2.21
N ASN A 78 -4.52 5.28 -2.58
CA ASN A 78 -4.46 4.71 -3.93
C ASN A 78 -5.54 5.37 -4.80
N LYS A 79 -5.15 6.30 -5.67
CA LYS A 79 -6.08 6.97 -6.59
C LYS A 79 -6.72 5.98 -7.56
N ASP A 80 -6.00 4.93 -7.94
CA ASP A 80 -6.52 3.95 -8.88
C ASP A 80 -7.69 3.14 -8.31
N HIS A 81 -7.87 3.07 -6.97
CA HIS A 81 -8.92 2.29 -6.30
C HIS A 81 -10.34 2.57 -6.80
N GLN A 82 -10.61 3.78 -7.33
CA GLN A 82 -11.91 4.12 -7.91
C GLN A 82 -12.34 3.17 -9.05
N LYS A 83 -11.39 2.49 -9.70
CA LYS A 83 -11.66 1.49 -10.75
C LYS A 83 -11.85 0.06 -10.21
N TRP A 84 -11.77 -0.10 -8.90
CA TRP A 84 -11.72 -1.39 -8.19
C TRP A 84 -12.73 -1.48 -7.05
N LEU A 85 -13.71 -0.56 -6.98
CA LEU A 85 -14.67 -0.47 -5.88
C LEU A 85 -15.44 -1.77 -5.64
N ASP A 86 -15.81 -2.49 -6.72
CA ASP A 86 -16.46 -3.79 -6.64
C ASP A 86 -15.45 -4.92 -6.40
N ILE A 87 -14.39 -4.99 -7.21
CA ILE A 87 -13.40 -6.07 -7.19
C ILE A 87 -12.64 -6.15 -5.86
N MET A 88 -12.35 -5.00 -5.25
CA MET A 88 -11.61 -4.85 -4.00
C MET A 88 -12.51 -4.42 -2.84
N SER A 89 -13.83 -4.59 -2.98
CA SER A 89 -14.78 -4.36 -1.90
C SER A 89 -14.40 -5.19 -0.68
N ALA A 90 -14.45 -4.59 0.51
CA ALA A 90 -14.32 -5.32 1.76
C ALA A 90 -15.59 -6.12 2.09
N GLU A 91 -16.74 -5.61 1.66
CA GLU A 91 -18.04 -6.26 1.81
C GLU A 91 -18.23 -7.32 0.71
N ASP A 92 -18.98 -8.37 1.04
CA ASP A 92 -19.28 -9.43 0.07
C ASP A 92 -20.16 -8.91 -1.07
N ILE A 93 -19.98 -9.48 -2.25
CA ILE A 93 -20.68 -9.12 -3.49
C ILE A 93 -21.25 -10.37 -4.16
N GLU A 94 -22.12 -10.19 -5.15
CA GLU A 94 -22.67 -11.30 -5.91
C GLU A 94 -21.57 -12.16 -6.57
N ASP A 95 -21.69 -13.49 -6.50
CA ASP A 95 -20.65 -14.42 -6.97
C ASP A 95 -20.26 -14.24 -8.44
N ARG A 96 -21.21 -13.85 -9.30
CA ARG A 96 -20.93 -13.57 -10.71
C ARG A 96 -19.90 -12.43 -10.89
N LEU A 97 -19.90 -11.46 -9.99
CA LEU A 97 -19.00 -10.30 -10.03
C LEU A 97 -17.60 -10.65 -9.54
N LYS A 98 -17.44 -11.66 -8.66
CA LYS A 98 -16.14 -12.14 -8.17
C LYS A 98 -15.24 -12.73 -9.27
N SER A 99 -15.81 -13.05 -10.44
CA SER A 99 -15.04 -13.47 -11.61
C SER A 99 -14.27 -12.33 -12.28
N LYS A 100 -14.63 -11.07 -12.01
CA LYS A 100 -13.96 -9.90 -12.61
C LYS A 100 -12.50 -9.84 -12.19
N ARG A 101 -11.60 -9.77 -13.18
CA ARG A 101 -10.14 -9.66 -12.97
C ARG A 101 -9.54 -10.80 -12.11
N LYS A 102 -10.26 -11.92 -11.98
CA LYS A 102 -9.78 -13.16 -11.38
C LYS A 102 -8.55 -13.67 -12.13
N ILE A 103 -7.58 -14.19 -11.39
CA ILE A 103 -6.33 -14.74 -11.94
C ILE A 103 -6.29 -16.23 -11.63
N THR A 104 -6.21 -17.05 -12.68
CA THR A 104 -6.05 -18.52 -12.59
C THR A 104 -4.77 -19.00 -13.27
N HIS A 105 -4.09 -18.15 -14.03
CA HIS A 105 -2.82 -18.43 -14.70
C HIS A 105 -1.69 -17.70 -13.94
N PRO A 106 -0.92 -18.40 -13.09
CA PRO A 106 0.14 -17.77 -12.31
C PRO A 106 1.30 -17.29 -13.19
N ARG A 107 1.86 -16.11 -12.86
CA ARG A 107 3.02 -15.57 -13.58
C ARG A 107 4.32 -16.16 -13.03
N PRO A 108 5.23 -16.67 -13.88
CA PRO A 108 6.56 -17.11 -13.43
C PRO A 108 7.31 -16.00 -12.70
N GLY A 109 7.95 -16.35 -11.59
CA GLY A 109 8.71 -15.40 -10.75
C GLY A 109 7.86 -14.55 -9.79
N HIS A 110 6.53 -14.65 -9.83
CA HIS A 110 5.63 -13.97 -8.89
C HIS A 110 5.12 -14.89 -7.78
N ALA A 111 4.55 -14.29 -6.74
CA ALA A 111 3.98 -14.99 -5.60
C ALA A 111 2.64 -15.68 -5.89
N ASP A 112 2.10 -15.55 -7.10
CA ASP A 112 0.74 -15.99 -7.49
C ASP A 112 0.47 -17.46 -7.10
N LEU A 113 1.25 -18.40 -7.67
CA LEU A 113 1.04 -19.85 -7.48
C LEU A 113 1.31 -20.29 -6.04
N VAL A 114 2.46 -19.90 -5.48
CA VAL A 114 2.86 -20.34 -4.13
C VAL A 114 1.92 -19.76 -3.08
N GLY A 115 1.49 -18.51 -3.24
CA GLY A 115 0.47 -17.89 -2.39
C GLY A 115 -0.89 -18.60 -2.52
N GLY A 116 -1.30 -18.94 -3.74
CA GLY A 116 -2.52 -19.71 -4.00
C GLY A 116 -2.52 -21.07 -3.32
N ILE A 117 -1.42 -21.82 -3.40
CA ILE A 117 -1.26 -23.11 -2.71
C ILE A 117 -1.28 -22.91 -1.19
N LYS A 118 -0.51 -21.95 -0.67
CA LYS A 118 -0.34 -21.70 0.77
C LYS A 118 -1.66 -21.33 1.45
N TYR A 119 -2.43 -20.44 0.83
CA TYR A 119 -3.66 -19.89 1.41
C TYR A 119 -4.93 -20.50 0.81
N ARG A 120 -4.78 -21.47 -0.09
CA ARG A 120 -5.88 -22.17 -0.79
C ARG A 120 -6.81 -21.20 -1.51
N PHE A 121 -6.23 -20.25 -2.26
CA PHE A 121 -7.00 -19.31 -3.05
C PHE A 121 -7.39 -19.88 -4.40
N ASP A 122 -8.68 -19.79 -4.74
CA ASP A 122 -9.19 -20.06 -6.09
C ASP A 122 -8.94 -18.88 -7.05
N ASP A 123 -8.71 -17.68 -6.50
CA ASP A 123 -8.30 -16.47 -7.22
C ASP A 123 -6.92 -16.01 -6.75
N LEU A 124 -5.95 -16.08 -7.65
CA LEU A 124 -4.57 -15.70 -7.38
C LEU A 124 -4.38 -14.17 -7.25
N ARG A 125 -5.40 -13.36 -7.56
CA ARG A 125 -5.39 -11.91 -7.26
C ARG A 125 -5.13 -11.66 -5.77
N ASN A 126 -5.68 -12.48 -4.88
CA ASN A 126 -5.47 -12.35 -3.44
C ASN A 126 -3.97 -12.44 -3.06
N SER A 127 -3.19 -13.25 -3.76
CA SER A 127 -1.72 -13.27 -3.62
C SER A 127 -1.08 -12.02 -4.23
N LEU A 128 -1.54 -11.61 -5.42
CA LEU A 128 -0.98 -10.48 -6.17
C LEU A 128 -1.07 -9.17 -5.39
N GLU A 129 -2.23 -8.89 -4.80
CA GLU A 129 -2.53 -7.57 -4.21
C GLU A 129 -1.57 -7.20 -3.10
N ARG A 130 -1.20 -8.15 -2.23
CA ARG A 130 -0.27 -7.91 -1.12
C ARG A 130 1.19 -8.19 -1.46
N SER A 131 1.48 -9.09 -2.41
CA SER A 131 2.85 -9.33 -2.89
C SER A 131 3.37 -8.25 -3.83
N SER A 132 2.49 -7.37 -4.31
CA SER A 132 2.83 -6.25 -5.18
C SER A 132 3.85 -5.31 -4.55
N ALA A 133 4.80 -4.84 -5.38
CA ALA A 133 5.76 -3.80 -4.99
C ALA A 133 5.11 -2.44 -4.63
N ARG A 134 3.78 -2.29 -4.75
CA ARG A 134 3.06 -1.12 -4.24
C ARG A 134 3.28 -0.92 -2.73
N GLU A 135 3.45 -2.01 -1.98
CA GLU A 135 3.76 -1.97 -0.54
C GLU A 135 5.04 -1.17 -0.24
N THR A 136 6.02 -1.14 -1.16
CA THR A 136 7.27 -0.39 -0.98
C THR A 136 7.07 1.11 -0.80
N THR A 137 5.91 1.66 -1.20
CA THR A 137 5.51 3.03 -0.85
C THR A 137 5.58 3.25 0.66
N MET A 138 5.08 2.31 1.46
CA MET A 138 5.11 2.45 2.92
C MET A 138 6.46 2.16 3.53
N ARG A 139 7.29 1.31 2.90
CA ARG A 139 8.67 1.09 3.34
C ARG A 139 9.59 2.28 3.08
N VAL A 140 9.26 3.11 2.09
CA VAL A 140 9.93 4.39 1.85
C VAL A 140 9.43 5.46 2.81
N ALA A 141 8.17 5.38 3.23
CA ALA A 141 7.60 6.33 4.19
C ALA A 141 8.15 6.14 5.62
N VAL A 142 8.47 4.91 6.01
CA VAL A 142 9.05 4.53 7.32
C VAL A 142 10.55 4.79 7.36
#